data_AF-A0A7T4YIF0-F1
#
_entry.id   AF-A0A7T4YIF0-F1
#
_cell.length_a   1.000
_cell.length_b   1.000
_cell.length_c   1.000
_cell.angle_alpha   90.00
_cell.angle_beta   90.00
_cell.angle_gamma   90.00
#
_symmetry.space_group_name_H-M   'P 1'
#
loop_
_entity.id
_entity.type
_entity.pdbx_description
1 polymer ?
#
loop_
_entity_poly.entity_id
_entity_poly.type
_entity_poly.pdbx_seq_one_letter_code
_entity_poly.pdbx_strand_id
1 'polypeptide(L)'
;MNNKHNKISHTLACITLTMFTFIATGCVTDMNTPKAIKRADFGQVRSNLYDKLPEKRSNRNYLLDRSRVGVITLADGYPESAGFVFEDVYDFLRTQGINDDRTVASAVVLEDIQIWKGDPFEQALTILYYGMQQATIGSWDNARAASQNSLFYLQDFSADPESPPLDTESIAARSLAYEDALARGEDPDEALKSFDGQSLGYTARESNFTLGYLLGGIANQQLGRPEEAADNFNNAIVYNEKVRPIVNQLNTQPYNTVLVVAYGLGPEKIAYGPDRVLAKYTPRTASDTLPLRVSTQNPSFKGSNAPTTLYPVAHDVNRMASEHIWNATENFRLAKSLAGDILIAGGLIAAHIGDNQDDSETIYAGIASVAAGVLTKISARADTRYNDFFPQRYYLVPLYLTDSQTDITLEIKDKPWTRITLRNLTPPDTNQAQFRYVSLVPTRTADNLPPTWAINPPVYTTDFSTDTNTVALPYILGGTDVRTPTDKNIADYPYDLASKLRDFYNAENIKTARQDQRGYSHAHILEGGSSLVSPIPGTTGYNRLFNQTHQPYNPKSQLLKKYLKAQQPTPEQEDNQ
;
A
#
# COMPACT_ATOMS: atom_id res chain seq x y z
N MET A 1 -9.26 -89.76 -11.04
CA MET A 1 -8.79 -89.42 -12.40
C MET A 1 -8.79 -87.91 -12.57
N ASN A 2 -7.58 -87.36 -12.71
CA ASN A 2 -7.17 -86.15 -13.40
C ASN A 2 -7.96 -84.83 -13.33
N ASN A 3 -7.19 -83.79 -12.98
CA ASN A 3 -7.17 -82.43 -13.52
C ASN A 3 -8.28 -81.44 -13.09
N LYS A 4 -7.95 -80.52 -12.17
CA LYS A 4 -7.36 -79.22 -12.57
C LYS A 4 -6.97 -78.36 -11.36
N HIS A 5 -5.74 -77.86 -11.45
CA HIS A 5 -5.10 -76.87 -10.61
C HIS A 5 -5.64 -75.45 -10.83
N ASN A 6 -5.50 -74.64 -9.77
CA ASN A 6 -5.17 -73.21 -9.74
C ASN A 6 -6.19 -72.20 -10.28
N LYS A 7 -6.82 -71.48 -9.34
CA LYS A 7 -6.68 -70.02 -9.14
C LYS A 7 -7.71 -69.58 -8.11
N ILE A 8 -7.27 -68.87 -7.07
CA ILE A 8 -7.90 -67.76 -6.33
C ILE A 8 -7.17 -67.69 -4.99
N SER A 9 -6.01 -67.04 -4.99
CA SER A 9 -5.29 -66.66 -3.77
C SER A 9 -4.46 -65.40 -4.03
N HIS A 10 -5.07 -64.34 -4.57
CA HIS A 10 -4.47 -63.01 -4.65
C HIS A 10 -5.56 -61.94 -4.72
N THR A 11 -6.41 -61.88 -3.70
CA THR A 11 -7.40 -60.79 -3.58
C THR A 11 -7.71 -60.51 -2.12
N LEU A 12 -6.69 -60.39 -1.25
CA LEU A 12 -6.88 -59.94 0.14
C LEU A 12 -5.60 -59.36 0.78
N ALA A 13 -4.81 -58.60 0.00
CA ALA A 13 -3.62 -57.91 0.51
C ALA A 13 -3.37 -56.55 -0.16
N CYS A 14 -4.44 -55.85 -0.56
CA CYS A 14 -4.36 -54.49 -1.13
C CYS A 14 -5.36 -53.49 -0.50
N ILE A 15 -5.98 -53.84 0.63
CA ILE A 15 -6.98 -52.99 1.31
C ILE A 15 -6.60 -52.83 2.80
N THR A 16 -5.35 -52.48 3.07
CA THR A 16 -4.87 -52.13 4.44
C THR A 16 -3.55 -51.35 4.39
N LEU A 17 -3.38 -50.45 3.43
CA LEU A 17 -2.30 -49.45 3.44
C LEU A 17 -2.75 -48.14 2.75
N THR A 18 -3.92 -47.65 3.15
CA THR A 18 -4.45 -46.34 2.71
C THR A 18 -5.12 -45.64 3.90
N MET A 19 -4.47 -45.71 5.06
CA MET A 19 -4.88 -45.01 6.29
C MET A 19 -3.62 -44.40 6.90
N PHE A 20 -3.68 -43.10 7.20
CA PHE A 20 -2.60 -42.22 7.71
C PHE A 20 -1.66 -41.56 6.68
N THR A 21 -2.24 -41.10 5.57
CA THR A 21 -1.72 -39.91 4.86
C THR A 21 -2.70 -38.74 5.03
N PHE A 22 -3.22 -38.53 6.25
CA PHE A 22 -3.55 -37.18 6.71
C PHE A 22 -2.21 -36.47 6.94
N ILE A 23 -1.51 -36.18 5.84
CA ILE A 23 -0.55 -35.10 5.83
C ILE A 23 -1.34 -33.92 6.34
N ALA A 24 -0.87 -33.34 7.44
CA ALA A 24 -1.29 -32.04 7.92
C ALA A 24 -1.03 -31.02 6.81
N THR A 25 -1.90 -31.01 5.80
CA THR A 25 -2.15 -29.87 4.94
C THR A 25 -2.73 -28.84 5.89
N GLY A 26 -1.82 -28.15 6.60
CA GLY A 26 -2.17 -27.03 7.45
C GLY A 26 -3.11 -26.17 6.64
N CYS A 27 -4.36 -26.08 7.07
CA CYS A 27 -5.35 -25.27 6.42
C CYS A 27 -4.75 -23.87 6.37
N VAL A 28 -4.31 -23.45 5.18
CA VAL A 28 -3.89 -22.08 4.94
C VAL A 28 -5.17 -21.28 5.05
N THR A 29 -5.50 -20.86 6.27
CA THR A 29 -6.61 -19.96 6.51
C THR A 29 -6.31 -18.70 5.72
N ASP A 30 -7.18 -18.39 4.75
CA ASP A 30 -7.02 -17.18 3.95
C ASP A 30 -6.86 -15.99 4.91
N MET A 31 -5.76 -15.27 4.75
CA MET A 31 -5.37 -14.26 5.72
C MET A 31 -6.36 -13.13 5.64
N ASN A 32 -7.00 -12.80 6.76
CA ASN A 32 -7.84 -11.61 6.83
C ASN A 32 -6.93 -10.36 6.85
N THR A 33 -6.55 -9.90 5.66
CA THR A 33 -5.59 -8.82 5.44
C THR A 33 -5.93 -7.55 6.23
N PRO A 34 -7.19 -7.07 6.28
CA PRO A 34 -7.58 -5.96 7.15
C PRO A 34 -7.22 -6.15 8.63
N LYS A 35 -7.46 -7.34 9.19
CA LYS A 35 -7.13 -7.63 10.60
C LYS A 35 -5.62 -7.70 10.80
N ALA A 36 -4.89 -8.31 9.86
CA ALA A 36 -3.44 -8.42 9.92
C ALA A 36 -2.76 -7.03 9.91
N ILE A 37 -3.20 -6.13 9.03
CA ILE A 37 -2.70 -4.73 8.96
C ILE A 37 -2.98 -3.97 10.24
N LYS A 38 -4.19 -4.12 10.80
CA LYS A 38 -4.52 -3.52 12.09
C LYS A 38 -3.55 -3.97 13.19
N ARG A 39 -3.03 -5.19 13.17
CA ARG A 39 -2.02 -5.70 14.11
C ARG A 39 -0.58 -5.38 13.73
N ALA A 40 -0.38 -4.70 12.61
CA ALA A 40 0.90 -4.46 11.97
C ALA A 40 1.63 -5.74 11.51
N ASP A 41 0.94 -6.83 11.18
CA ASP A 41 1.54 -8.10 10.70
C ASP A 41 2.09 -7.98 9.26
N PHE A 42 2.85 -6.92 8.96
CA PHE A 42 3.21 -6.50 7.61
C PHE A 42 4.09 -7.50 6.88
N GLY A 43 5.07 -8.12 7.57
CA GLY A 43 5.97 -9.10 6.96
C GLY A 43 5.22 -10.32 6.40
N GLN A 44 4.26 -10.83 7.18
CA GLN A 44 3.44 -11.99 6.78
C GLN A 44 2.43 -11.62 5.68
N VAL A 45 1.80 -10.44 5.77
CA VAL A 45 0.90 -9.91 4.71
C VAL A 45 1.67 -9.74 3.40
N ARG A 46 2.85 -9.11 3.46
CA ARG A 46 3.72 -8.90 2.30
C ARG A 46 4.10 -10.22 1.64
N SER A 47 4.57 -11.20 2.42
CA SER A 47 4.96 -12.51 1.87
C SER A 47 3.79 -13.19 1.16
N ASN A 48 2.59 -13.16 1.76
CA ASN A 48 1.40 -13.76 1.15
C ASN A 48 1.01 -13.08 -0.16
N LEU A 49 1.13 -11.75 -0.24
CA LEU A 49 0.81 -11.01 -1.45
C LEU A 49 1.85 -11.22 -2.55
N TYR A 50 3.15 -11.32 -2.22
CA TYR A 50 4.19 -11.63 -3.20
C TYR A 50 3.92 -12.97 -3.91
N ASP A 51 3.53 -14.00 -3.15
CA ASP A 51 3.22 -15.33 -3.71
C ASP A 51 2.01 -15.32 -4.65
N LYS A 52 1.18 -14.27 -4.58
CA LYS A 52 -0.04 -14.09 -5.36
C LYS A 52 0.09 -13.03 -6.46
N LEU A 53 1.25 -12.40 -6.63
CA LEU A 53 1.42 -11.34 -7.62
C LEU A 53 1.21 -11.89 -9.04
N PRO A 54 0.34 -11.28 -9.86
CA PRO A 54 0.16 -11.70 -11.23
C PRO A 54 1.40 -11.35 -12.07
N GLU A 55 1.87 -12.30 -12.88
CA GLU A 55 3.01 -12.09 -13.78
C GLU A 55 2.65 -11.23 -15.00
N LYS A 56 1.45 -11.42 -15.55
CA LYS A 56 1.03 -10.77 -16.81
C LYS A 56 0.48 -9.37 -16.55
N ARG A 57 1.02 -8.37 -17.26
CA ARG A 57 0.52 -6.97 -17.26
C ARG A 57 -0.95 -6.85 -17.65
N SER A 58 -1.49 -7.79 -18.43
CA SER A 58 -2.91 -7.83 -18.80
C SER A 58 -3.85 -8.32 -17.70
N ASN A 59 -3.32 -8.78 -16.55
CA ASN A 59 -4.17 -9.21 -15.44
C ASN A 59 -4.91 -7.99 -14.84
N ARG A 60 -6.22 -8.14 -14.63
CA ARG A 60 -7.07 -7.06 -14.11
C ARG A 60 -6.62 -6.51 -12.76
N ASN A 61 -5.90 -7.28 -11.94
CA ASN A 61 -5.40 -6.88 -10.63
C ASN A 61 -3.89 -6.53 -10.63
N TYR A 62 -3.24 -6.48 -11.81
CA TYR A 62 -1.79 -6.31 -11.92
C TYR A 62 -1.25 -5.13 -11.11
N LEU A 63 -1.85 -3.95 -11.29
CA LEU A 63 -1.45 -2.75 -10.57
C LEU A 63 -1.93 -2.73 -9.12
N LEU A 64 -3.14 -3.23 -8.86
CA LEU A 64 -3.69 -3.22 -7.50
C LEU A 64 -2.82 -4.04 -6.55
N ASP A 65 -2.48 -5.27 -6.94
CA ASP A 65 -1.72 -6.17 -6.09
C ASP A 65 -0.29 -5.67 -5.92
N ARG A 66 0.33 -5.07 -6.95
CA ARG A 66 1.66 -4.43 -6.83
C ARG A 66 1.63 -3.17 -5.97
N SER A 67 0.61 -2.32 -6.11
CA SER A 67 0.44 -1.11 -5.27
C SER A 67 0.27 -1.51 -3.80
N ARG A 68 -0.58 -2.51 -3.52
CA ARG A 68 -0.72 -3.12 -2.19
C ARG A 68 0.61 -3.62 -1.64
N VAL A 69 1.33 -4.44 -2.41
CA VAL A 69 2.65 -4.95 -2.01
C VAL A 69 3.63 -3.81 -1.75
N GLY A 70 3.70 -2.80 -2.61
CA GLY A 70 4.61 -1.67 -2.43
C GLY A 70 4.33 -0.90 -1.14
N VAL A 71 3.05 -0.55 -0.91
CA VAL A 71 2.62 0.20 0.28
C VAL A 71 2.95 -0.56 1.56
N ILE A 72 2.61 -1.86 1.63
CA ILE A 72 2.87 -2.66 2.84
C ILE A 72 4.37 -2.93 3.05
N THR A 73 5.13 -3.07 1.96
CA THR A 73 6.59 -3.26 2.02
C THR A 73 7.30 -2.02 2.53
N LEU A 74 6.85 -0.83 2.10
CA LEU A 74 7.36 0.44 2.62
C LEU A 74 6.94 0.64 4.09
N ALA A 75 5.70 0.29 4.46
CA ALA A 75 5.20 0.36 5.84
C ALA A 75 6.00 -0.53 6.81
N ASP A 76 6.45 -1.69 6.33
CA ASP A 76 7.31 -2.61 7.10
C ASP A 76 8.79 -2.19 7.09
N GLY A 77 9.17 -1.11 6.40
CA GLY A 77 10.54 -0.57 6.44
C GLY A 77 11.52 -1.20 5.45
N TYR A 78 11.04 -1.70 4.31
CA TYR A 78 11.88 -2.29 3.25
C TYR A 78 11.83 -1.47 1.95
N PRO A 79 12.33 -0.21 1.93
CA PRO A 79 12.16 0.68 0.79
C PRO A 79 12.79 0.13 -0.50
N GLU A 80 13.93 -0.54 -0.43
CA GLU A 80 14.59 -1.08 -1.63
C GLU A 80 13.79 -2.25 -2.23
N SER A 81 13.14 -3.09 -1.41
CA SER A 81 12.25 -4.14 -1.93
C SER A 81 10.90 -3.59 -2.42
N ALA A 82 10.44 -2.48 -1.87
CA ALA A 82 9.26 -1.79 -2.38
C ALA A 82 9.51 -1.18 -3.77
N GLY A 83 10.76 -0.78 -4.06
CA GLY A 83 11.17 -0.21 -5.35
C GLY A 83 10.77 -1.05 -6.56
N PHE A 84 11.03 -2.36 -6.53
CA PHE A 84 10.74 -3.27 -7.66
C PHE A 84 9.27 -3.24 -8.11
N VAL A 85 8.32 -3.29 -7.16
CA VAL A 85 6.90 -3.25 -7.50
C VAL A 85 6.42 -1.85 -7.82
N PHE A 86 6.99 -0.82 -7.20
CA PHE A 86 6.61 0.56 -7.48
C PHE A 86 7.15 1.07 -8.82
N GLU A 87 8.32 0.63 -9.27
CA GLU A 87 8.83 0.95 -10.62
C GLU A 87 7.87 0.45 -11.70
N ASP A 88 7.40 -0.79 -11.58
CA ASP A 88 6.39 -1.37 -12.48
C ASP A 88 5.09 -0.54 -12.50
N VAL A 89 4.63 -0.14 -11.32
CA VAL A 89 3.38 0.61 -11.17
C VAL A 89 3.53 2.04 -11.68
N TYR A 90 4.63 2.71 -11.35
CA TYR A 90 4.96 4.05 -11.81
C TYR A 90 5.14 4.10 -13.33
N ASP A 91 5.88 3.14 -13.90
CA ASP A 91 6.04 2.99 -15.35
C ASP A 91 4.68 2.84 -16.04
N PHE A 92 3.82 1.97 -15.52
CA PHE A 92 2.50 1.74 -16.09
C PHE A 92 1.61 2.98 -16.02
N LEU A 93 1.50 3.62 -14.85
CA LEU A 93 0.65 4.80 -14.65
C LEU A 93 1.13 6.00 -15.48
N ARG A 94 2.45 6.14 -15.66
CA ARG A 94 3.06 7.18 -16.51
C ARG A 94 2.87 6.94 -18.00
N THR A 95 3.10 5.72 -18.48
CA THR A 95 3.16 5.41 -19.93
C THR A 95 1.80 5.27 -20.57
N GLN A 96 0.79 4.79 -19.84
CA GLN A 96 -0.55 4.60 -20.38
C GLN A 96 -1.38 5.88 -20.44
N GLY A 97 -0.78 7.02 -20.09
CA GLY A 97 -1.43 8.30 -19.94
C GLY A 97 -2.52 8.24 -18.87
N ILE A 98 -2.48 9.18 -17.93
CA ILE A 98 -3.70 9.53 -17.19
C ILE A 98 -4.74 10.14 -18.16
N ASN A 99 -4.29 10.59 -19.36
CA ASN A 99 -5.05 11.36 -20.34
C ASN A 99 -4.82 10.98 -21.83
N ASP A 100 -4.29 9.79 -22.17
CA ASP A 100 -4.20 9.43 -23.60
C ASP A 100 -5.61 9.01 -24.09
N ASP A 101 -6.33 10.03 -24.58
CA ASP A 101 -7.71 10.12 -25.05
C ASP A 101 -8.11 9.01 -26.05
N ARG A 102 -8.34 7.80 -25.55
CA ARG A 102 -9.07 6.74 -26.27
C ARG A 102 -10.28 6.24 -25.48
N THR A 103 -10.69 6.99 -24.47
CA THR A 103 -11.56 6.54 -23.39
C THR A 103 -13.01 6.35 -23.82
N VAL A 104 -13.52 7.12 -24.78
CA VAL A 104 -14.96 7.03 -25.13
C VAL A 104 -15.24 5.79 -26.00
N ALA A 105 -14.48 5.57 -27.08
CA ALA A 105 -14.75 4.45 -28.00
C ALA A 105 -14.29 3.07 -27.45
N SER A 106 -13.22 3.02 -26.65
CA SER A 106 -12.72 1.74 -26.11
C SER A 106 -13.44 1.29 -24.84
N ALA A 107 -14.03 2.22 -24.07
CA ALA A 107 -14.76 1.88 -22.85
C ALA A 107 -16.11 1.21 -23.11
N VAL A 108 -16.66 1.31 -24.33
CA VAL A 108 -17.99 0.74 -24.65
C VAL A 108 -17.90 -0.68 -25.22
N VAL A 109 -16.78 -1.08 -25.84
CA VAL A 109 -16.73 -2.31 -26.66
C VAL A 109 -15.83 -3.43 -26.08
N LEU A 110 -14.86 -3.14 -25.20
CA LEU A 110 -13.86 -4.13 -24.74
C LEU A 110 -13.57 -4.09 -23.22
N GLU A 111 -14.62 -4.20 -22.40
CA GLU A 111 -14.49 -4.11 -20.92
C GLU A 111 -13.75 -5.29 -20.26
N ASP A 112 -13.70 -6.47 -20.89
CA ASP A 112 -13.06 -7.67 -20.30
C ASP A 112 -11.53 -7.54 -20.13
N ILE A 113 -10.91 -6.46 -20.63
CA ILE A 113 -9.46 -6.22 -20.58
C ILE A 113 -9.11 -5.06 -19.63
N GLN A 114 -10.07 -4.45 -18.91
CA GLN A 114 -9.77 -3.30 -18.06
C GLN A 114 -8.92 -3.67 -16.83
N ILE A 115 -7.62 -3.39 -16.96
CA ILE A 115 -6.64 -3.39 -15.89
C ILE A 115 -7.06 -2.33 -14.87
N TRP A 116 -7.13 -2.71 -13.59
CA TRP A 116 -7.41 -1.75 -12.52
C TRP A 116 -6.31 -0.68 -12.53
N LYS A 117 -6.67 0.58 -12.70
CA LYS A 117 -5.76 1.72 -12.54
C LYS A 117 -5.98 2.45 -11.20
N GLY A 118 -7.09 2.18 -10.51
CA GLY A 118 -7.56 2.95 -9.36
C GLY A 118 -8.25 4.25 -9.77
N ASP A 119 -8.99 4.86 -8.84
CA ASP A 119 -9.52 6.22 -9.06
C ASP A 119 -8.38 7.27 -8.99
N PRO A 120 -8.57 8.49 -9.52
CA PRO A 120 -7.52 9.51 -9.56
C PRO A 120 -6.75 9.71 -8.25
N PHE A 121 -7.42 9.73 -7.09
CA PHE A 121 -6.69 9.90 -5.82
C PHE A 121 -5.86 8.67 -5.45
N GLU A 122 -6.30 7.45 -5.78
CA GLU A 122 -5.52 6.22 -5.57
C GLU A 122 -4.28 6.21 -6.46
N GLN A 123 -4.40 6.72 -7.69
CA GLN A 123 -3.27 6.88 -8.62
C GLN A 123 -2.26 7.90 -8.07
N ALA A 124 -2.74 9.08 -7.65
CA ALA A 124 -1.90 10.12 -7.05
C ALA A 124 -1.17 9.60 -5.80
N LEU A 125 -1.88 8.91 -4.90
CA LEU A 125 -1.28 8.27 -3.73
C LEU A 125 -0.25 7.22 -4.13
N THR A 126 -0.56 6.34 -5.07
CA THR A 126 0.36 5.28 -5.53
C THR A 126 1.65 5.87 -6.09
N ILE A 127 1.56 6.90 -6.94
CA ILE A 127 2.71 7.61 -7.48
C ILE A 127 3.50 8.30 -6.36
N LEU A 128 2.81 8.90 -5.38
CA LEU A 128 3.48 9.52 -4.25
C LEU A 128 4.21 8.50 -3.37
N TYR A 129 3.66 7.30 -3.18
CA TYR A 129 4.34 6.22 -2.46
C TYR A 129 5.65 5.79 -3.14
N TYR A 130 5.69 5.78 -4.48
CA TYR A 130 6.95 5.64 -5.20
C TYR A 130 7.91 6.80 -4.86
N GLY A 131 7.43 8.05 -4.84
CA GLY A 131 8.23 9.20 -4.42
C GLY A 131 8.77 9.09 -2.98
N MET A 132 7.95 8.61 -2.04
CA MET A 132 8.37 8.36 -0.64
C MET A 132 9.41 7.23 -0.56
N GLN A 133 9.25 6.18 -1.36
CA GLN A 133 10.24 5.10 -1.45
C GLN A 133 11.58 5.64 -1.97
N GLN A 134 11.57 6.44 -3.04
CA GLN A 134 12.76 7.06 -3.61
C GLN A 134 13.44 8.02 -2.61
N ALA A 135 12.67 8.83 -1.89
CA ALA A 135 13.19 9.68 -0.81
C ALA A 135 13.82 8.85 0.32
N THR A 136 13.23 7.70 0.68
CA THR A 136 13.76 6.81 1.72
C THR A 136 15.15 6.28 1.37
N ILE A 137 15.42 6.03 0.09
CA ILE A 137 16.74 5.57 -0.40
C ILE A 137 17.67 6.73 -0.80
N GLY A 138 17.27 7.99 -0.57
CA GLY A 138 18.07 9.18 -0.87
C GLY A 138 18.03 9.66 -2.32
N SER A 139 17.20 9.06 -3.19
CA SER A 139 17.03 9.50 -4.59
C SER A 139 16.03 10.65 -4.67
N TRP A 140 16.45 11.83 -4.21
CA TRP A 140 15.61 13.02 -4.14
C TRP A 140 15.17 13.56 -5.51
N ASP A 141 15.93 13.29 -6.57
CA ASP A 141 15.59 13.58 -7.96
C ASP A 141 14.37 12.79 -8.45
N ASN A 142 14.37 11.47 -8.22
CA ASN A 142 13.23 10.61 -8.53
C ASN A 142 12.05 10.90 -7.60
N ALA A 143 12.30 11.19 -6.33
CA ALA A 143 11.26 11.62 -5.40
C ALA A 143 10.56 12.92 -5.87
N ARG A 144 11.32 13.90 -6.37
CA ARG A 144 10.78 15.13 -6.97
C ARG A 144 9.93 14.82 -8.18
N ALA A 145 10.44 14.03 -9.13
CA ALA A 145 9.72 13.68 -10.35
C ALA A 145 8.40 12.93 -10.06
N ALA A 146 8.45 11.96 -9.14
CA ALA A 146 7.26 11.24 -8.71
C ALA A 146 6.25 12.16 -8.01
N SER A 147 6.71 13.05 -7.12
CA SER A 147 5.84 14.02 -6.44
C SER A 147 5.14 14.93 -7.46
N GLN A 148 5.86 15.44 -8.45
CA GLN A 148 5.27 16.24 -9.54
C GLN A 148 4.24 15.44 -10.36
N ASN A 149 4.55 14.18 -10.68
CA ASN A 149 3.63 13.32 -11.41
C ASN A 149 2.40 12.92 -10.60
N SER A 150 2.44 13.00 -9.27
CA SER A 150 1.25 12.81 -8.42
C SER A 150 0.30 14.02 -8.42
N LEU A 151 0.76 15.17 -8.93
CA LEU A 151 0.01 16.44 -8.99
C LEU A 151 -0.60 16.69 -10.38
N PHE A 152 -1.04 15.62 -11.05
CA PHE A 152 -1.62 15.74 -12.39
C PHE A 152 -2.93 16.54 -12.39
N TYR A 153 -3.25 17.12 -13.54
CA TYR A 153 -4.49 17.90 -13.72
C TYR A 153 -5.71 16.98 -13.64
N LEU A 154 -6.73 17.44 -12.91
CA LEU A 154 -8.02 16.79 -12.77
C LEU A 154 -9.05 17.49 -13.63
N GLN A 155 -10.04 16.73 -14.11
CA GLN A 155 -11.22 17.29 -14.77
C GLN A 155 -12.22 17.71 -13.70
N ASP A 156 -12.42 19.03 -13.57
CA ASP A 156 -13.38 19.60 -12.64
C ASP A 156 -14.66 19.97 -13.41
N PHE A 157 -15.74 19.21 -13.18
CA PHE A 157 -17.05 19.42 -13.81
C PHE A 157 -17.93 20.41 -13.04
N SER A 158 -17.41 20.99 -11.94
CA SER A 158 -18.10 22.12 -11.34
C SER A 158 -17.97 23.31 -12.29
N ALA A 159 -19.06 23.60 -13.01
CA ALA A 159 -19.18 24.85 -13.78
C ALA A 159 -18.92 26.02 -12.84
N ASP A 160 -18.25 27.06 -13.34
CA ASP A 160 -17.94 28.38 -12.73
C ASP A 160 -17.90 28.42 -11.19
N PRO A 161 -16.80 28.78 -10.51
CA PRO A 161 -16.74 28.84 -9.04
C PRO A 161 -17.89 29.61 -8.33
N GLU A 162 -18.65 30.44 -9.05
CA GLU A 162 -19.86 31.11 -8.55
C GLU A 162 -21.16 30.28 -8.65
N SER A 163 -21.19 29.23 -9.48
CA SER A 163 -22.34 28.34 -9.67
C SER A 163 -22.42 27.28 -8.56
N PRO A 164 -23.64 26.88 -8.15
CA PRO A 164 -23.80 25.76 -7.24
C PRO A 164 -23.22 24.49 -7.87
N PRO A 165 -22.61 23.58 -7.07
CA PRO A 165 -22.10 22.32 -7.57
C PRO A 165 -23.19 21.58 -8.33
N LEU A 166 -22.90 21.19 -9.57
CA LEU A 166 -23.80 20.33 -10.33
C LEU A 166 -23.92 18.99 -9.59
N ASP A 167 -25.16 18.54 -9.38
CA ASP A 167 -25.39 17.19 -8.90
C ASP A 167 -24.98 16.17 -9.97
N THR A 168 -24.79 14.93 -9.56
CA THR A 168 -24.30 13.89 -10.47
C THR A 168 -25.29 13.58 -11.60
N GLU A 169 -26.59 13.84 -11.36
CA GLU A 169 -27.67 13.65 -12.33
C GLU A 169 -27.62 14.69 -13.46
N SER A 170 -27.40 15.97 -13.13
CA SER A 170 -27.27 17.04 -14.13
C SER A 170 -26.02 16.90 -14.99
N ILE A 171 -24.91 16.41 -14.42
CA ILE A 171 -23.71 16.09 -15.21
C ILE A 171 -24.03 14.96 -16.19
N ALA A 172 -24.68 13.88 -15.74
CA ALA A 172 -25.06 12.78 -16.60
C ALA A 172 -26.04 13.21 -17.71
N ALA A 173 -27.02 14.07 -17.39
CA ALA A 173 -27.96 14.62 -18.36
C ALA A 173 -27.26 15.46 -19.44
N ARG A 174 -26.28 16.29 -19.06
CA ARG A 174 -25.47 17.07 -20.01
C ARG A 174 -24.64 16.16 -20.92
N SER A 175 -23.99 15.13 -20.37
CA SER A 175 -23.21 14.17 -21.17
C SER A 175 -24.08 13.45 -22.20
N LEU A 176 -25.30 13.04 -21.83
CA LEU A 176 -26.22 12.37 -22.77
C LEU A 176 -26.72 13.29 -23.85
N ALA A 177 -27.06 14.53 -23.50
CA ALA A 177 -27.56 15.47 -24.49
C ALA A 177 -26.43 15.88 -25.48
N TYR A 178 -25.17 15.84 -25.05
CA TYR A 178 -24.02 15.93 -25.95
C TYR A 178 -23.88 14.71 -26.88
N GLU A 179 -24.00 13.49 -26.34
CA GLU A 179 -23.95 12.27 -27.17
C GLU A 179 -25.12 12.20 -28.18
N ASP A 180 -26.32 12.64 -27.78
CA ASP A 180 -27.48 12.72 -28.68
C ASP A 180 -27.26 13.72 -29.82
N ALA A 181 -26.67 14.89 -29.53
CA ALA A 181 -26.28 15.86 -30.56
C ALA A 181 -25.31 15.24 -31.58
N LEU A 182 -24.28 14.52 -31.12
CA LEU A 182 -23.36 13.80 -31.99
C LEU A 182 -24.06 12.71 -32.82
N ALA A 183 -24.99 11.97 -32.21
CA ALA A 183 -25.76 10.93 -32.89
C ALA A 183 -26.69 11.50 -33.99
N ARG A 184 -27.16 12.74 -33.81
CA ARG A 184 -27.92 13.49 -34.82
C ARG A 184 -27.04 14.08 -35.94
N GLY A 185 -25.73 13.85 -35.89
CA GLY A 185 -24.77 14.32 -36.89
C GLY A 185 -24.41 15.81 -36.73
N GLU A 186 -24.67 16.40 -35.56
CA GLU A 186 -24.18 17.74 -35.26
C GLU A 186 -22.65 17.71 -35.21
N ASP A 187 -22.02 18.75 -35.76
CA ASP A 187 -20.56 18.89 -35.71
C ASP A 187 -20.11 18.92 -34.24
N PRO A 188 -19.06 18.17 -33.84
CA PRO A 188 -18.66 18.09 -32.44
C PRO A 188 -18.40 19.44 -31.78
N ASP A 189 -17.89 20.42 -32.52
CA ASP A 189 -17.67 21.77 -32.01
C ASP A 189 -18.99 22.56 -31.90
N GLU A 190 -19.95 22.34 -32.81
CA GLU A 190 -21.30 22.92 -32.71
C GLU A 190 -22.12 22.29 -31.59
N ALA A 191 -22.09 20.96 -31.44
CA ALA A 191 -22.67 20.24 -30.31
C ALA A 191 -22.08 20.76 -28.99
N LEU A 192 -20.76 21.00 -28.93
CA LEU A 192 -20.10 21.63 -27.78
C LEU A 192 -20.63 23.05 -27.52
N LYS A 193 -20.75 23.87 -28.57
CA LYS A 193 -21.16 25.28 -28.49
C LYS A 193 -22.64 25.42 -28.14
N SER A 194 -23.48 24.47 -28.56
CA SER A 194 -24.93 24.45 -28.31
C SER A 194 -25.26 24.36 -26.81
N PHE A 195 -24.34 23.80 -26.02
CA PHE A 195 -24.34 23.94 -24.55
C PHE A 195 -23.74 25.30 -24.14
N ASP A 196 -24.46 26.37 -24.49
CA ASP A 196 -24.32 27.74 -23.95
C ASP A 196 -22.87 28.30 -23.89
N GLY A 197 -22.02 27.95 -24.86
CA GLY A 197 -20.61 28.39 -24.90
C GLY A 197 -19.71 27.83 -23.79
N GLN A 198 -20.16 26.82 -23.03
CA GLN A 198 -19.38 26.19 -21.96
C GLN A 198 -18.79 24.86 -22.47
N SER A 199 -17.49 24.85 -22.75
CA SER A 199 -16.71 23.70 -23.23
C SER A 199 -16.96 22.41 -22.42
N LEU A 200 -17.83 21.50 -22.86
CA LEU A 200 -18.17 20.21 -22.21
C LEU A 200 -18.34 20.24 -20.67
N GLY A 201 -18.54 21.42 -20.10
CA GLY A 201 -18.67 21.67 -18.67
C GLY A 201 -17.48 21.30 -17.77
N TYR A 202 -16.26 21.05 -18.27
CA TYR A 202 -15.11 20.79 -17.38
C TYR A 202 -13.92 21.75 -17.55
N THR A 203 -13.27 22.07 -16.44
CA THR A 203 -12.02 22.83 -16.41
C THR A 203 -10.88 21.93 -15.93
N ALA A 204 -9.73 21.97 -16.61
CA ALA A 204 -8.54 21.30 -16.12
C ALA A 204 -8.02 22.07 -14.90
N ARG A 205 -8.02 21.43 -13.74
CA ARG A 205 -7.61 22.05 -12.48
C ARG A 205 -6.42 21.32 -11.90
N GLU A 206 -5.46 22.08 -11.35
CA GLU A 206 -4.40 21.47 -10.56
C GLU A 206 -4.98 20.67 -9.38
N SER A 207 -4.42 19.50 -9.12
CA SER A 207 -4.84 18.69 -7.98
C SER A 207 -4.62 19.45 -6.66
N ASN A 208 -5.52 19.29 -5.69
CA ASN A 208 -5.34 19.86 -4.35
C ASN A 208 -4.58 18.91 -3.40
N PHE A 209 -3.71 18.05 -3.95
CA PHE A 209 -3.05 16.98 -3.21
C PHE A 209 -1.90 17.51 -2.34
N THR A 210 -2.24 18.04 -1.16
CA THR A 210 -1.30 18.72 -0.24
C THR A 210 -0.03 17.93 0.05
N LEU A 211 -0.12 16.61 0.24
CA LEU A 211 1.05 15.79 0.56
C LEU A 211 2.04 15.70 -0.62
N GLY A 212 1.54 15.70 -1.86
CA GLY A 212 2.37 15.74 -3.06
C GLY A 212 3.17 17.04 -3.16
N TYR A 213 2.53 18.18 -2.91
CA TYR A 213 3.22 19.47 -2.84
C TYR A 213 4.25 19.51 -1.71
N LEU A 214 3.93 19.02 -0.51
CA LEU A 214 4.88 18.99 0.60
C LEU A 214 6.13 18.13 0.28
N LEU A 215 5.95 16.93 -0.27
CA LEU A 215 7.08 16.07 -0.65
C LEU A 215 7.87 16.68 -1.82
N GLY A 216 7.19 17.27 -2.80
CA GLY A 216 7.83 17.99 -3.90
C GLY A 216 8.65 19.18 -3.41
N GLY A 217 8.15 19.94 -2.43
CA GLY A 217 8.87 21.06 -1.82
C GLY A 217 10.13 20.59 -1.09
N ILE A 218 10.03 19.55 -0.26
CA ILE A 218 11.19 18.94 0.41
C ILE A 218 12.21 18.44 -0.63
N ALA A 219 11.78 17.69 -1.64
CA ALA A 219 12.69 17.16 -2.64
C ALA A 219 13.42 18.27 -3.41
N ASN A 220 12.75 19.38 -3.72
CA ASN A 220 13.39 20.56 -4.31
C ASN A 220 14.41 21.21 -3.36
N GLN A 221 14.11 21.35 -2.06
CA GLN A 221 15.09 21.83 -1.08
C GLN A 221 16.34 20.92 -1.03
N GLN A 222 16.14 19.60 -1.02
CA GLN A 222 17.23 18.61 -0.99
C GLN A 222 18.09 18.61 -2.26
N LEU A 223 17.58 19.14 -3.36
CA LEU A 223 18.27 19.30 -4.64
C LEU A 223 18.84 20.72 -4.85
N GLY A 224 18.75 21.59 -3.84
CA GLY A 224 19.24 22.98 -3.95
C GLY A 224 18.39 23.87 -4.86
N ARG A 225 17.07 23.63 -4.91
CA ARG A 225 16.07 24.35 -5.72
C ARG A 225 15.08 25.11 -4.84
N PRO A 226 15.50 26.21 -4.18
CA PRO A 226 14.69 26.87 -3.16
C PRO A 226 13.45 27.59 -3.71
N GLU A 227 13.48 28.06 -4.96
CA GLU A 227 12.35 28.75 -5.60
C GLU A 227 11.20 27.76 -5.86
N GLU A 228 11.48 26.65 -6.53
CA GLU A 228 10.49 25.60 -6.78
C GLU A 228 10.01 24.94 -5.48
N ALA A 229 10.88 24.89 -4.45
CA ALA A 229 10.46 24.46 -3.13
C ALA A 229 9.43 25.41 -2.51
N ALA A 230 9.69 26.72 -2.56
CA ALA A 230 8.78 27.74 -2.05
C ALA A 230 7.42 27.70 -2.75
N ASP A 231 7.38 27.54 -4.08
CA ASP A 231 6.14 27.43 -4.84
C ASP A 231 5.30 26.22 -4.41
N ASN A 232 5.94 25.05 -4.27
CA ASN A 232 5.29 23.86 -3.76
C ASN A 232 4.73 24.06 -2.35
N PHE A 233 5.51 24.66 -1.44
CA PHE A 233 5.04 24.92 -0.09
C PHE A 233 3.91 25.95 -0.03
N ASN A 234 3.95 26.98 -0.87
CA ASN A 234 2.88 27.97 -0.99
C ASN A 234 1.58 27.31 -1.46
N ASN A 235 1.64 26.44 -2.49
CA ASN A 235 0.49 25.66 -2.94
C ASN A 235 -0.05 24.73 -1.85
N ALA A 236 0.83 24.06 -1.09
CA ALA A 236 0.41 23.24 0.04
C ALA A 236 -0.37 24.05 1.10
N ILE A 237 0.06 25.28 1.38
CA ILE A 237 -0.65 26.20 2.29
C ILE A 237 -1.99 26.63 1.70
N VAL A 238 -2.05 26.97 0.41
CA VAL A 238 -3.30 27.37 -0.26
C VAL A 238 -4.37 26.28 -0.12
N TYR A 239 -3.99 25.01 -0.33
CA TYR A 239 -4.94 23.89 -0.21
C TYR A 239 -5.22 23.45 1.23
N ASN A 240 -4.27 23.66 2.15
CA ASN A 240 -4.43 23.33 3.56
C ASN A 240 -3.66 24.31 4.47
N GLU A 241 -4.31 25.42 4.81
CA GLU A 241 -3.78 26.47 5.70
C GLU A 241 -3.14 25.91 7.00
N LYS A 242 -3.67 24.78 7.50
CA LYS A 242 -3.18 24.13 8.73
C LYS A 242 -1.75 23.62 8.62
N VAL A 243 -1.19 23.44 7.42
CA VAL A 243 0.22 23.01 7.25
C VAL A 243 1.22 24.16 7.33
N ARG A 244 0.75 25.41 7.42
CA ARG A 244 1.63 26.60 7.52
C ARG A 244 2.70 26.48 8.62
N PRO A 245 2.43 25.97 9.84
CA PRO A 245 3.48 25.78 10.84
C PRO A 245 4.57 24.79 10.40
N ILE A 246 4.20 23.72 9.66
CA ILE A 246 5.15 22.73 9.13
C ILE A 246 6.02 23.36 8.05
N VAL A 247 5.42 24.11 7.12
CA VAL A 247 6.14 24.83 6.07
C VAL A 247 7.08 25.89 6.66
N ASN A 248 6.64 26.65 7.66
CA ASN A 248 7.49 27.62 8.34
C ASN A 248 8.71 26.93 8.96
N GLN A 249 8.52 25.75 9.58
CA GLN A 249 9.62 24.96 10.11
C GLN A 249 10.59 24.53 9.00
N LEU A 250 10.08 23.97 7.89
CA LEU A 250 10.89 23.55 6.73
C LEU A 250 11.68 24.69 6.07
N ASN A 251 11.16 25.92 6.10
CA ASN A 251 11.81 27.08 5.51
C ASN A 251 12.80 27.79 6.44
N THR A 252 12.59 27.73 7.76
CA THR A 252 13.34 28.55 8.73
C THR A 252 14.27 27.76 9.64
N GLN A 253 14.08 26.45 9.77
CA GLN A 253 14.86 25.61 10.66
C GLN A 253 15.62 24.54 9.86
N PRO A 254 16.88 24.24 10.24
CA PRO A 254 17.58 23.11 9.64
C PRO A 254 16.87 21.80 10.00
N TYR A 255 16.85 20.86 9.06
CA TYR A 255 16.40 19.50 9.28
C TYR A 255 17.33 18.53 8.55
N ASN A 256 17.55 17.35 9.14
CA ASN A 256 18.31 16.26 8.53
C ASN A 256 17.52 14.95 8.50
N THR A 257 16.29 14.97 9.01
CA THR A 257 15.40 13.81 9.05
C THR A 257 13.97 14.28 8.78
N VAL A 258 13.26 13.58 7.90
CA VAL A 258 11.84 13.80 7.63
C VAL A 258 11.08 12.50 7.89
N LEU A 259 10.06 12.58 8.73
CA LEU A 259 9.12 11.47 8.92
C LEU A 259 7.79 11.79 8.22
N VAL A 260 7.28 10.84 7.43
CA VAL A 260 5.86 10.82 7.03
C VAL A 260 5.17 9.75 7.87
N VAL A 261 4.27 10.20 8.73
CA VAL A 261 3.58 9.35 9.69
C VAL A 261 2.14 9.15 9.22
N ALA A 262 1.78 7.91 8.93
CA ALA A 262 0.46 7.48 8.49
C ALA A 262 -0.37 6.97 9.68
N TYR A 263 -1.68 7.24 9.68
CA TYR A 263 -2.60 6.72 10.68
C TYR A 263 -3.97 6.35 10.09
N GLY A 264 -4.57 5.29 10.65
CA GLY A 264 -5.91 4.83 10.29
C GLY A 264 -5.93 4.00 9.00
N LEU A 265 -7.10 3.46 8.70
CA LEU A 265 -7.40 2.81 7.43
C LEU A 265 -8.18 3.78 6.54
N GLY A 266 -7.71 3.95 5.31
CA GLY A 266 -8.34 4.77 4.27
C GLY A 266 -9.74 4.28 3.92
N PRO A 267 -10.43 5.00 3.02
CA PRO A 267 -11.82 4.69 2.72
C PRO A 267 -11.97 3.37 1.97
N GLU A 268 -13.11 2.72 2.15
CA GLU A 268 -13.53 1.53 1.42
C GLU A 268 -14.41 1.92 0.24
N LYS A 269 -14.14 1.37 -0.94
CA LYS A 269 -15.00 1.54 -2.11
C LYS A 269 -16.16 0.56 -2.05
N ILE A 270 -17.38 1.06 -1.93
CA ILE A 270 -18.61 0.26 -1.92
C ILE A 270 -19.48 0.59 -3.12
N ALA A 271 -20.14 -0.42 -3.69
CA ALA A 271 -21.15 -0.19 -4.71
C ALA A 271 -22.49 0.25 -4.08
N TYR A 272 -23.19 1.17 -4.73
CA TYR A 272 -24.50 1.70 -4.31
C TYR A 272 -25.37 2.07 -5.52
N GLY A 273 -26.56 2.62 -5.26
CA GLY A 273 -27.52 3.03 -6.30
C GLY A 273 -28.30 1.87 -6.92
N PRO A 274 -29.19 2.15 -7.90
CA PRO A 274 -29.86 1.12 -8.69
C PRO A 274 -28.83 0.18 -9.32
N ASP A 275 -29.06 -1.13 -9.22
CA ASP A 275 -28.22 -2.16 -9.86
C ASP A 275 -26.72 -2.15 -9.50
N ARG A 276 -26.31 -1.43 -8.44
CA ARG A 276 -24.91 -1.30 -7.99
C ARG A 276 -23.97 -0.74 -9.07
N VAL A 277 -24.47 0.14 -9.93
CA VAL A 277 -23.69 0.80 -11.00
C VAL A 277 -22.82 1.95 -10.49
N LEU A 278 -23.14 2.48 -9.31
CA LEU A 278 -22.38 3.55 -8.67
C LEU A 278 -21.42 2.98 -7.63
N ALA A 279 -20.30 3.67 -7.41
CA ALA A 279 -19.40 3.39 -6.31
C ALA A 279 -19.08 4.67 -5.55
N LYS A 280 -19.03 4.56 -4.22
CA LYS A 280 -18.60 5.63 -3.35
C LYS A 280 -17.57 5.15 -2.35
N TYR A 281 -16.75 6.08 -1.89
CA TYR A 281 -15.79 5.85 -0.83
C TYR A 281 -16.41 6.12 0.53
N THR A 282 -16.39 5.11 1.40
CA THR A 282 -16.90 5.20 2.77
C THR A 282 -15.74 5.11 3.77
N PRO A 283 -15.59 6.05 4.72
CA PRO A 283 -14.51 6.00 5.70
C PRO A 283 -14.49 4.71 6.53
N ARG A 284 -13.35 4.00 6.54
CA ARG A 284 -13.11 2.86 7.46
C ARG A 284 -12.60 3.32 8.82
N THR A 285 -11.84 4.41 8.82
CA THR A 285 -11.48 5.20 9.99
C THR A 285 -12.02 6.60 9.78
N ALA A 286 -12.78 7.13 10.75
CA ALA A 286 -13.34 8.47 10.64
C ALA A 286 -12.22 9.53 10.67
N SER A 287 -12.38 10.58 9.88
CA SER A 287 -11.51 11.75 9.91
C SER A 287 -11.66 12.52 11.22
N ASP A 288 -10.54 12.98 11.77
CA ASP A 288 -10.50 13.92 12.88
C ASP A 288 -9.31 14.89 12.73
N THR A 289 -9.23 15.91 13.57
CA THR A 289 -8.19 16.96 13.50
C THR A 289 -7.10 16.81 14.57
N LEU A 290 -7.05 15.67 15.28
CA LEU A 290 -6.09 15.47 16.36
C LEU A 290 -4.65 15.52 15.81
N PRO A 291 -3.78 16.36 16.39
CA PRO A 291 -2.41 16.46 15.96
C PRO A 291 -1.62 15.22 16.37
N LEU A 292 -0.51 14.98 15.66
CA LEU A 292 0.51 14.04 16.05
C LEU A 292 1.40 14.70 17.12
N ARG A 293 1.51 14.06 18.29
CA ARG A 293 2.47 14.39 19.33
C ARG A 293 3.78 13.67 19.02
N VAL A 294 4.86 14.44 18.94
CA VAL A 294 6.22 13.96 18.69
C VAL A 294 7.11 14.35 19.86
N SER A 295 7.84 13.38 20.41
CA SER A 295 8.80 13.60 21.48
C SER A 295 10.13 12.94 21.13
N THR A 296 11.22 13.71 21.17
CA THR A 296 12.57 13.24 20.85
C THR A 296 13.36 13.02 22.14
N GLN A 297 13.73 11.78 22.41
CA GLN A 297 14.59 11.42 23.53
C GLN A 297 16.02 11.31 23.01
N ASN A 298 16.83 12.29 23.40
CA ASN A 298 18.24 12.29 23.09
C ASN A 298 19.00 11.47 24.16
N PRO A 299 19.79 10.44 23.79
CA PRO A 299 20.60 9.67 24.72
C PRO A 299 21.51 10.55 25.60
N SER A 300 21.99 11.66 25.05
CA SER A 300 22.84 12.63 25.74
C SER A 300 22.10 13.47 26.80
N PHE A 301 20.76 13.52 26.77
CA PHE A 301 19.94 14.30 27.69
C PHE A 301 19.28 13.41 28.75
N LYS A 302 19.92 13.26 29.92
CA LYS A 302 19.38 12.50 31.09
C LYS A 302 18.27 13.24 31.86
N GLY A 303 17.44 14.04 31.19
CA GLY A 303 16.35 14.80 31.80
C GLY A 303 14.97 14.21 31.49
N SER A 304 14.05 14.26 32.46
CA SER A 304 12.72 13.61 32.38
C SER A 304 11.71 14.27 31.42
N ASN A 305 12.03 15.42 30.83
CA ASN A 305 11.10 16.16 29.97
C ASN A 305 11.69 16.31 28.55
N ALA A 306 11.56 15.27 27.74
CA ALA A 306 11.84 15.36 26.32
C ALA A 306 10.91 16.40 25.67
N PRO A 307 11.44 17.34 24.87
CA PRO A 307 10.63 18.35 24.21
C PRO A 307 9.54 17.66 23.39
N THR A 308 8.33 18.21 23.46
CA THR A 308 7.15 17.66 22.78
C THR A 308 6.59 18.68 21.81
N THR A 309 6.46 18.30 20.56
CA THR A 309 5.92 19.14 19.49
C THR A 309 4.64 18.52 18.94
N LEU A 310 3.68 19.36 18.55
CA LEU A 310 2.43 18.93 17.94
C LEU A 310 2.43 19.26 16.44
N TYR A 311 2.20 18.25 15.61
CA TYR A 311 2.13 18.39 14.16
C TYR A 311 0.68 18.22 13.68
N PRO A 312 0.12 19.17 12.92
CA PRO A 312 -1.24 19.05 12.38
C PRO A 312 -1.32 17.95 11.32
N VAL A 313 -2.55 17.51 11.02
CA VAL A 313 -2.81 16.60 9.90
C VAL A 313 -2.38 17.30 8.60
N ALA A 314 -1.39 16.72 7.93
CA ALA A 314 -0.87 17.25 6.67
C ALA A 314 -1.82 16.95 5.51
N HIS A 315 -2.42 15.76 5.50
CA HIS A 315 -3.34 15.34 4.46
C HIS A 315 -4.35 14.30 4.97
N ASP A 316 -5.59 14.37 4.47
CA ASP A 316 -6.71 13.48 4.83
C ASP A 316 -7.27 12.81 3.58
N VAL A 317 -7.09 11.48 3.48
CA VAL A 317 -7.47 10.67 2.33
C VAL A 317 -8.98 10.49 2.23
N ASN A 318 -9.72 10.46 3.35
CA ASN A 318 -11.17 10.38 3.27
C ASN A 318 -11.74 11.64 2.62
N ARG A 319 -11.19 12.81 2.98
CA ARG A 319 -11.60 14.08 2.39
C ARG A 319 -11.29 14.08 0.89
N MET A 320 -10.06 13.74 0.52
CA MET A 320 -9.62 13.63 -0.88
C MET A 320 -10.55 12.70 -1.68
N ALA A 321 -10.81 11.50 -1.17
CA ALA A 321 -11.69 10.51 -1.83
C ALA A 321 -13.18 10.87 -1.81
N SER A 322 -13.60 11.90 -1.06
CA SER A 322 -14.99 12.39 -1.04
C SER A 322 -15.22 13.58 -1.97
N GLU A 323 -14.15 14.25 -2.40
CA GLU A 323 -14.23 15.42 -3.26
C GLU A 323 -14.47 15.00 -4.72
N HIS A 324 -15.41 15.67 -5.39
CA HIS A 324 -15.90 15.28 -6.72
C HIS A 324 -14.79 15.28 -7.79
N ILE A 325 -13.84 16.22 -7.72
CA ILE A 325 -12.69 16.30 -8.63
C ILE A 325 -11.84 15.01 -8.65
N TRP A 326 -11.85 14.24 -7.57
CA TRP A 326 -11.13 12.97 -7.44
C TRP A 326 -11.98 11.75 -7.83
N ASN A 327 -13.29 11.92 -8.02
CA ASN A 327 -14.26 10.88 -8.33
C ASN A 327 -14.91 11.05 -9.72
N ALA A 328 -14.27 11.81 -10.62
CA ALA A 328 -14.77 12.10 -11.97
C ALA A 328 -15.19 10.85 -12.78
N THR A 329 -14.64 9.66 -12.47
CA THR A 329 -14.99 8.40 -13.14
C THR A 329 -16.43 7.94 -12.87
N GLU A 330 -17.06 8.44 -11.81
CA GLU A 330 -18.45 8.10 -11.46
C GLU A 330 -19.46 8.71 -12.45
N ASN A 331 -19.20 9.94 -12.92
CA ASN A 331 -20.08 10.64 -13.87
C ASN A 331 -20.25 9.84 -15.17
N PHE A 332 -19.16 9.23 -15.67
CA PHE A 332 -19.19 8.43 -16.88
C PHE A 332 -20.00 7.12 -16.70
N ARG A 333 -19.98 6.52 -15.51
CA ARG A 333 -20.76 5.31 -15.22
C ARG A 333 -22.26 5.61 -15.14
N LEU A 334 -22.64 6.76 -14.58
CA LEU A 334 -24.03 7.21 -14.61
C LEU A 334 -24.51 7.46 -16.03
N ALA A 335 -23.72 8.17 -16.83
CA ALA A 335 -24.03 8.39 -18.23
C ALA A 335 -24.25 7.06 -18.97
N LYS A 336 -23.36 6.07 -18.78
CA LYS A 336 -23.52 4.72 -19.34
C LYS A 336 -24.78 4.00 -18.86
N SER A 337 -25.07 4.02 -17.56
CA SER A 337 -26.26 3.36 -17.01
C SER A 337 -27.54 3.99 -17.56
N LEU A 338 -27.57 5.32 -17.64
CA LEU A 338 -28.73 6.07 -18.15
C LEU A 338 -28.89 5.88 -19.66
N ALA A 339 -27.79 5.85 -20.42
CA ALA A 339 -27.82 5.47 -21.84
C ALA A 339 -28.39 4.06 -22.02
N GLY A 340 -28.00 3.11 -21.15
CA GLY A 340 -28.56 1.77 -21.12
C GLY A 340 -30.08 1.76 -20.86
N ASP A 341 -30.55 2.55 -19.90
CA ASP A 341 -31.99 2.67 -19.60
C ASP A 341 -32.77 3.30 -20.78
N ILE A 342 -32.20 4.32 -21.45
CA ILE A 342 -32.77 4.93 -22.66
C ILE A 342 -32.86 3.91 -23.80
N LEU A 343 -31.81 3.13 -24.03
CA LEU A 343 -31.79 2.09 -25.07
C LEU A 343 -32.83 0.99 -24.82
N ILE A 344 -33.00 0.59 -23.55
CA ILE A 344 -34.03 -0.37 -23.16
C ILE A 344 -35.42 0.21 -23.40
N ALA A 345 -35.69 1.42 -22.89
CA ALA A 345 -37.01 2.05 -23.03
C ALA A 345 -37.36 2.33 -24.50
N GLY A 346 -36.44 2.94 -25.25
CA GLY A 346 -36.58 3.22 -26.67
C GLY A 346 -36.74 1.94 -27.50
N GLY A 347 -35.94 0.90 -27.20
CA GLY A 347 -36.04 -0.40 -27.86
C GLY A 347 -37.39 -1.10 -27.64
N LEU A 348 -37.94 -1.04 -26.42
CA LEU A 348 -39.28 -1.55 -26.12
C LEU A 348 -40.38 -0.79 -26.87
N ILE A 349 -40.27 0.55 -26.93
CA ILE A 349 -41.22 1.39 -27.68
C ILE A 349 -41.16 1.06 -29.17
N ALA A 350 -39.96 0.99 -29.76
CA ALA A 350 -39.76 0.63 -31.16
C ALA A 350 -40.32 -0.76 -31.47
N ALA A 351 -40.02 -1.76 -30.64
CA ALA A 351 -40.54 -3.12 -30.83
C ALA A 351 -42.08 -3.17 -30.80
N HIS A 352 -42.72 -2.41 -29.90
CA HIS A 352 -44.17 -2.33 -29.83
C HIS A 352 -44.81 -1.59 -31.03
N ILE A 353 -44.17 -0.53 -31.54
CA ILE A 353 -44.62 0.17 -32.75
C ILE A 353 -44.50 -0.74 -33.96
N GLY A 354 -43.40 -1.48 -34.09
CA GLY A 354 -43.19 -2.44 -35.16
C GLY A 354 -44.23 -3.56 -35.17
N ASP A 355 -44.57 -4.12 -34.00
CA ASP A 355 -45.62 -5.14 -33.85
C ASP A 355 -47.00 -4.63 -34.30
N ASN A 356 -47.36 -3.40 -33.93
CA ASN A 356 -48.64 -2.81 -34.36
C ASN A 356 -48.69 -2.45 -35.87
N GLN A 357 -47.53 -2.33 -36.54
CA GLN A 357 -47.42 -1.98 -37.95
C GLN A 357 -47.05 -3.18 -38.85
N ASP A 358 -46.92 -4.38 -38.29
CA ASP A 358 -46.38 -5.58 -38.96
C ASP A 358 -44.98 -5.36 -39.59
N ASP A 359 -44.17 -4.44 -39.04
CA ASP A 359 -42.81 -4.14 -39.51
C ASP A 359 -41.75 -4.91 -38.72
N SER A 360 -41.36 -6.07 -39.27
CA SER A 360 -40.36 -6.94 -38.66
C SER A 360 -38.98 -6.28 -38.49
N GLU A 361 -38.59 -5.33 -39.34
CA GLU A 361 -37.28 -4.67 -39.22
C GLU A 361 -37.25 -3.78 -37.97
N THR A 362 -38.32 -3.01 -37.74
CA THR A 362 -38.49 -2.19 -36.54
C THR A 362 -38.55 -3.05 -35.26
N ILE A 363 -39.18 -4.23 -35.31
CA ILE A 363 -39.18 -5.18 -34.19
C ILE A 363 -37.75 -5.66 -33.87
N TYR A 364 -36.99 -6.11 -34.88
CA TYR A 364 -35.62 -6.58 -34.68
C TYR A 364 -34.69 -5.46 -34.19
N ALA A 365 -34.84 -4.24 -34.71
CA ALA A 365 -34.12 -3.07 -34.23
C ALA A 365 -34.43 -2.79 -32.75
N GLY A 366 -35.71 -2.83 -32.37
CA GLY A 366 -36.13 -2.66 -30.97
C GLY A 366 -35.55 -3.71 -30.02
N ILE A 367 -35.58 -4.99 -30.41
CA ILE A 367 -34.98 -6.09 -29.64
C ILE A 367 -33.46 -5.92 -29.52
N ALA A 368 -32.79 -5.57 -30.62
CA ALA A 368 -31.35 -5.34 -30.63
C ALA A 368 -30.96 -4.17 -29.70
N SER A 369 -31.74 -3.08 -29.70
CA SER A 369 -31.56 -1.94 -28.78
C SER A 369 -31.75 -2.35 -27.32
N VAL A 370 -32.77 -3.16 -27.00
CA VAL A 370 -32.94 -3.69 -25.63
C VAL A 370 -31.75 -4.55 -25.23
N ALA A 371 -31.30 -5.46 -26.10
CA ALA A 371 -30.13 -6.30 -25.82
C ALA A 371 -28.87 -5.47 -25.61
N ALA A 372 -28.63 -4.46 -26.44
CA ALA A 372 -27.52 -3.51 -26.29
C ALA A 372 -27.62 -2.75 -24.96
N GLY A 373 -28.79 -2.20 -24.62
CA GLY A 373 -28.99 -1.48 -23.36
C GLY A 373 -28.79 -2.36 -22.12
N VAL A 374 -29.25 -3.63 -22.15
CA VAL A 374 -28.99 -4.61 -21.09
C VAL A 374 -27.50 -4.92 -20.97
N LEU A 375 -26.80 -5.13 -22.09
CA LEU A 375 -25.35 -5.36 -22.09
C LEU A 375 -24.60 -4.17 -21.50
N THR A 376 -24.90 -2.94 -21.93
CA THR A 376 -24.34 -1.70 -21.39
C THR A 376 -24.60 -1.57 -19.89
N LYS A 377 -25.80 -1.93 -19.42
CA LYS A 377 -26.15 -1.86 -17.99
C LYS A 377 -25.43 -2.91 -17.14
N ILE A 378 -25.24 -4.13 -17.66
CA ILE A 378 -24.46 -5.18 -16.98
C ILE A 378 -22.98 -4.77 -16.89
N SER A 379 -22.47 -4.14 -17.95
CA SER A 379 -21.13 -3.57 -18.04
C SER A 379 -20.92 -2.40 -17.07
N ALA A 380 -21.98 -1.65 -16.78
CA ALA A 380 -21.94 -0.50 -15.87
C ALA A 380 -21.75 -0.84 -14.38
N ARG A 381 -21.65 -2.12 -13.98
CA ARG A 381 -21.42 -2.50 -12.57
C ARG A 381 -20.16 -1.82 -12.03
N ALA A 382 -20.29 -1.20 -10.87
CA ALA A 382 -19.18 -0.46 -10.29
C ALA A 382 -18.03 -1.39 -9.91
N ASP A 383 -16.81 -1.03 -10.33
CA ASP A 383 -15.61 -1.70 -9.87
C ASP A 383 -15.33 -1.30 -8.42
N THR A 384 -15.60 -2.21 -7.48
CA THR A 384 -15.37 -2.01 -6.04
C THR A 384 -13.98 -2.44 -5.61
N ARG A 385 -13.05 -2.69 -6.53
CA ARG A 385 -11.65 -2.94 -6.18
C ARG A 385 -10.98 -1.62 -5.82
N TYR A 386 -10.24 -1.63 -4.72
CA TYR A 386 -9.51 -0.47 -4.19
C TYR A 386 -8.27 -0.94 -3.42
N ASN A 387 -7.29 -0.05 -3.25
CA ASN A 387 -6.14 -0.33 -2.40
C ASN A 387 -6.51 -0.09 -0.92
N ASP A 388 -6.74 -1.17 -0.20
CA ASP A 388 -7.20 -1.19 1.18
C ASP A 388 -6.08 -0.92 2.21
N PHE A 389 -4.86 -0.65 1.75
CA PHE A 389 -3.68 -0.38 2.59
C PHE A 389 -3.35 1.09 2.69
N PHE A 390 -4.02 1.94 1.91
CA PHE A 390 -3.86 3.36 2.11
C PHE A 390 -4.34 3.76 3.50
N PRO A 391 -3.60 4.62 4.21
CA PRO A 391 -4.00 5.14 5.50
C PRO A 391 -5.08 6.21 5.33
N GLN A 392 -5.75 6.52 6.44
CA GLN A 392 -6.76 7.58 6.46
C GLN A 392 -6.13 8.97 6.36
N ARG A 393 -4.97 9.18 6.99
CA ARG A 393 -4.32 10.49 7.05
C ARG A 393 -2.82 10.39 7.23
N TYR A 394 -2.17 11.51 6.95
CA TYR A 394 -0.73 11.68 7.05
C TYR A 394 -0.36 12.90 7.89
N TYR A 395 0.78 12.80 8.54
CA TYR A 395 1.50 13.86 9.22
C TYR A 395 2.90 13.97 8.63
N LEU A 396 3.47 15.18 8.64
CA LEU A 396 4.82 15.45 8.17
C LEU A 396 5.63 16.06 9.32
N VAL A 397 6.77 15.45 9.63
CA VAL A 397 7.59 15.78 10.80
C VAL A 397 9.04 16.03 10.37
N PRO A 398 9.43 17.29 10.10
CA PRO A 398 10.84 17.66 9.94
C PRO A 398 11.56 17.69 11.29
N LEU A 399 12.71 17.05 11.38
CA LEU A 399 13.52 16.90 12.57
C LEU A 399 15.01 17.17 12.28
N TYR A 400 15.71 17.64 13.30
CA TYR A 400 17.15 17.75 13.30
C TYR A 400 17.72 16.86 14.41
N LEU A 401 18.28 15.72 14.01
CA LEU A 401 18.90 14.76 14.91
C LEU A 401 20.36 15.14 15.12
N THR A 402 20.80 15.28 16.37
CA THR A 402 22.19 15.58 16.72
C THR A 402 22.99 14.34 17.12
N ASP A 403 22.32 13.35 17.70
CA ASP A 403 22.95 12.18 18.31
C ASP A 403 22.55 10.91 17.55
N SER A 404 23.50 10.00 17.40
CA SER A 404 23.24 8.65 16.91
C SER A 404 22.31 7.90 17.86
N GLN A 405 21.52 6.96 17.33
CA GLN A 405 20.58 6.16 18.12
C GLN A 405 19.56 7.00 18.91
N THR A 406 19.08 8.09 18.31
CA THR A 406 17.99 8.90 18.89
C THR A 406 16.68 8.12 18.85
N ASP A 407 15.93 8.21 19.94
CA ASP A 407 14.59 7.64 20.05
C ASP A 407 13.51 8.70 19.80
N ILE A 408 12.53 8.38 18.97
CA ILE A 408 11.43 9.29 18.62
C ILE A 408 10.10 8.65 18.98
N THR A 409 9.40 9.22 19.95
CA THR A 409 8.04 8.79 20.31
C THR A 409 7.00 9.56 19.52
N LEU A 410 6.12 8.82 18.84
CA LEU A 410 5.01 9.31 18.04
C LEU A 410 3.70 8.85 18.67
N GLU A 411 2.72 9.73 18.82
CA GLU A 411 1.40 9.41 19.37
C GLU A 411 0.34 10.36 18.79
N ILE A 412 -0.81 9.85 18.35
CA ILE A 412 -1.94 10.74 18.06
C ILE A 412 -2.46 11.31 19.38
N LYS A 413 -2.54 12.64 19.49
CA LYS A 413 -2.96 13.32 20.71
C LYS A 413 -4.26 12.71 21.25
N ASP A 414 -4.27 12.40 22.54
CA ASP A 414 -5.41 11.83 23.28
C ASP A 414 -5.80 10.40 22.84
N LYS A 415 -4.90 9.70 22.12
CA LYS A 415 -5.04 8.28 21.71
C LYS A 415 -3.79 7.48 22.08
N PRO A 416 -3.56 7.15 23.37
CA PRO A 416 -2.32 6.53 23.85
C PRO A 416 -2.03 5.16 23.22
N TRP A 417 -3.06 4.42 22.77
CA TRP A 417 -2.88 3.13 22.08
C TRP A 417 -2.21 3.26 20.70
N THR A 418 -2.07 4.47 20.17
CA THR A 418 -1.40 4.74 18.88
C THR A 418 0.11 4.97 19.03
N ARG A 419 0.61 4.98 20.28
CA ARG A 419 1.99 5.31 20.59
C ARG A 419 2.97 4.30 20.01
N ILE A 420 4.04 4.81 19.39
CA ILE A 420 5.21 4.04 18.97
C ILE A 420 6.49 4.85 19.28
N THR A 421 7.54 4.20 19.76
CA THR A 421 8.86 4.80 20.02
C THR A 421 9.86 4.26 19.01
N LEU A 422 10.05 4.97 17.90
CA LEU A 422 11.03 4.65 16.87
C LEU A 422 12.42 4.65 17.46
N ARG A 423 13.13 3.53 17.34
CA ARG A 423 14.47 3.35 17.93
C ARG A 423 15.56 3.46 16.89
N ASN A 424 16.77 3.72 17.36
CA ASN A 424 18.01 3.60 16.60
C ASN A 424 18.08 4.51 15.36
N LEU A 425 17.46 5.70 15.41
CA LEU A 425 17.63 6.67 14.34
C LEU A 425 18.96 7.40 14.50
N THR A 426 19.80 7.31 13.47
CA THR A 426 21.09 8.00 13.41
C THR A 426 20.99 9.12 12.37
N PRO A 427 21.52 10.32 12.63
CA PRO A 427 21.64 11.39 11.63
C PRO A 427 22.29 10.86 10.35
N PRO A 428 21.88 11.31 9.15
CA PRO A 428 22.57 10.91 7.93
C PRO A 428 24.00 11.46 7.92
N ASP A 429 24.94 10.69 7.35
CA ASP A 429 26.34 11.13 7.14
C ASP A 429 26.50 12.08 5.93
N THR A 430 25.39 12.39 5.25
CA THR A 430 25.36 13.24 4.06
C THR A 430 24.67 14.57 4.38
N ASN A 431 24.85 15.57 3.52
CA ASN A 431 24.11 16.83 3.61
C ASN A 431 22.64 16.71 3.21
N GLN A 432 22.19 15.52 2.79
CA GLN A 432 20.80 15.27 2.45
C GLN A 432 20.08 14.72 3.66
N ALA A 433 18.83 15.17 3.84
CA ALA A 433 17.97 14.61 4.88
C ALA A 433 17.70 13.13 4.59
N GLN A 434 17.62 12.33 5.64
CA GLN A 434 17.03 11.00 5.54
C GLN A 434 15.51 11.09 5.61
N PHE A 435 14.81 10.19 4.91
CA PHE A 435 13.36 10.09 4.95
C PHE A 435 12.92 8.77 5.58
N ARG A 436 11.84 8.78 6.36
CA ARG A 436 11.20 7.57 6.89
C ARG A 436 9.68 7.63 6.75
N TYR A 437 9.12 6.56 6.19
CA TYR A 437 7.69 6.30 6.24
C TYR A 437 7.36 5.45 7.47
N VAL A 438 6.36 5.88 8.25
CA VAL A 438 5.99 5.26 9.51
C VAL A 438 4.48 5.05 9.54
N SER A 439 4.03 3.82 9.74
CA SER A 439 2.60 3.52 9.89
C SER A 439 2.27 3.30 11.36
N LEU A 440 1.45 4.17 11.95
CA LEU A 440 0.92 3.95 13.29
C LEU A 440 -0.13 2.84 13.27
N VAL A 441 -0.24 2.13 14.40
CA VAL A 441 -1.14 0.98 14.53
C VAL A 441 -2.51 1.46 15.02
N PRO A 442 -3.61 1.21 14.27
CA PRO A 442 -4.93 1.68 14.67
C PRO A 442 -5.63 0.74 15.69
N THR A 443 -4.97 -0.35 16.11
CA THR A 443 -5.58 -1.32 17.03
C THR A 443 -5.63 -0.80 18.45
N ARG A 444 -6.85 -0.70 18.96
CA ARG A 444 -7.15 -0.52 20.37
C ARG A 444 -7.08 -1.89 21.05
N THR A 445 -6.12 -2.10 21.93
CA THR A 445 -6.12 -3.26 22.84
C THR A 445 -7.28 -3.12 23.84
N ALA A 446 -7.63 -4.20 24.53
CA ALA A 446 -8.68 -4.17 25.57
C ALA A 446 -8.42 -3.06 26.61
N ASP A 447 -7.15 -2.79 26.89
CA ASP A 447 -6.70 -1.86 27.93
C ASP A 447 -6.38 -0.44 27.42
N ASN A 448 -6.62 -0.13 26.14
CA ASN A 448 -6.23 1.14 25.50
C ASN A 448 -4.71 1.42 25.53
N LEU A 449 -3.92 0.37 25.68
CA LEU A 449 -2.46 0.44 25.68
C LEU A 449 -1.92 0.17 24.27
N PRO A 450 -0.78 0.79 23.90
CA PRO A 450 -0.10 0.43 22.67
C PRO A 450 0.40 -1.02 22.74
N PRO A 451 0.59 -1.71 21.60
CA PRO A 451 1.27 -3.00 21.58
C PRO A 451 2.63 -2.91 22.29
N THR A 452 3.02 -3.93 23.03
CA THR A 452 4.27 -3.90 23.82
C THR A 452 5.50 -3.64 22.95
N TRP A 453 5.57 -4.24 21.76
CA TRP A 453 6.63 -3.99 20.78
C TRP A 453 6.73 -2.52 20.34
N ALA A 454 5.65 -1.75 20.43
CA ALA A 454 5.65 -0.37 19.98
C ALA A 454 6.44 0.55 20.92
N ILE A 455 6.57 0.18 22.20
CA ILE A 455 7.20 1.01 23.23
C ILE A 455 8.43 0.37 23.89
N ASN A 456 8.55 -0.95 23.87
CA ASN A 456 9.66 -1.67 24.46
C ASN A 456 11.00 -1.35 23.79
N PRO A 457 12.13 -1.51 24.51
CA PRO A 457 13.45 -1.48 23.88
C PRO A 457 13.66 -2.70 22.96
N PRO A 458 14.67 -2.64 22.06
CA PRO A 458 15.06 -3.79 21.26
C PRO A 458 15.48 -4.99 22.12
N VAL A 459 15.02 -6.18 21.73
CA VAL A 459 15.34 -7.48 22.34
C VAL A 459 16.46 -8.20 21.56
N TYR A 460 16.62 -7.86 20.28
CA TYR A 460 17.54 -8.53 19.37
C TYR A 460 18.68 -7.61 18.93
N THR A 461 19.87 -8.18 18.77
CA THR A 461 21.03 -7.52 18.16
C THR A 461 20.88 -7.56 16.64
N THR A 462 21.00 -6.41 16.00
CA THR A 462 20.80 -6.23 14.54
C THR A 462 22.02 -5.58 13.91
N ASP A 463 22.10 -5.56 12.58
CA ASP A 463 23.19 -4.88 11.87
C ASP A 463 23.21 -3.36 12.13
N PHE A 464 22.13 -2.81 12.70
CA PHE A 464 21.95 -1.39 12.99
C PHE A 464 22.10 -1.04 14.48
N SER A 465 22.26 -2.03 15.37
CA SER A 465 22.29 -1.81 16.81
C SER A 465 23.35 -2.70 17.49
N THR A 466 24.33 -2.07 18.13
CA THR A 466 25.38 -2.78 18.88
C THR A 466 25.14 -2.79 20.39
N ASP A 467 24.02 -2.25 20.87
CA ASP A 467 23.83 -1.88 22.28
C ASP A 467 23.40 -3.03 23.21
N THR A 468 23.54 -4.28 22.77
CA THR A 468 23.42 -5.42 23.68
C THR A 468 24.78 -5.66 24.32
N ASN A 469 24.94 -5.33 25.61
CA ASN A 469 26.18 -5.44 26.40
C ASN A 469 26.85 -6.84 26.44
N THR A 470 26.32 -7.82 25.71
CA THR A 470 26.87 -9.17 25.55
C THR A 470 26.66 -9.63 24.11
N VAL A 471 27.68 -10.21 23.49
CA VAL A 471 27.54 -10.92 22.21
C VAL A 471 26.58 -12.09 22.45
N ALA A 472 25.34 -11.95 22.00
CA ALA A 472 24.35 -13.00 22.10
C ALA A 472 24.67 -14.11 21.07
N LEU A 473 24.27 -15.35 21.36
CA LEU A 473 24.33 -16.41 20.37
C LEU A 473 23.45 -16.06 19.15
N PRO A 474 23.78 -16.56 17.95
CA PRO A 474 22.87 -16.48 16.80
C PRO A 474 21.48 -17.00 17.13
N TYR A 475 20.43 -16.34 16.63
CA TYR A 475 19.03 -16.73 16.88
C TYR A 475 18.71 -18.16 16.47
N ILE A 476 19.30 -18.65 15.37
CA ILE A 476 19.15 -20.04 14.92
C ILE A 476 19.73 -21.07 15.91
N LEU A 477 20.53 -20.59 16.89
CA LEU A 477 21.10 -21.36 18.00
C LEU A 477 20.43 -21.04 19.34
N GLY A 478 19.30 -20.34 19.34
CA GLY A 478 18.53 -20.00 20.55
C GLY A 478 18.95 -18.70 21.24
N GLY A 479 19.85 -17.90 20.67
CA GLY A 479 20.19 -16.58 21.20
C GLY A 479 19.34 -15.44 20.62
N THR A 480 19.84 -14.21 20.72
CA THR A 480 19.13 -12.99 20.27
C THR A 480 19.89 -12.20 19.19
N ASP A 481 20.96 -12.77 18.64
CA ASP A 481 21.69 -12.15 17.53
C ASP A 481 21.09 -12.53 16.18
N VAL A 482 20.63 -11.53 15.43
CA VAL A 482 20.08 -11.66 14.07
C VAL A 482 20.86 -10.84 13.06
N ARG A 483 22.10 -10.47 13.38
CA ARG A 483 23.00 -9.81 12.43
C ARG A 483 23.30 -10.71 11.23
N THR A 484 23.52 -10.08 10.08
CA THR A 484 23.93 -10.78 8.86
C THR A 484 25.30 -11.44 9.09
N PRO A 485 25.54 -12.71 8.68
CA PRO A 485 26.80 -13.43 8.91
C PRO A 485 27.96 -12.95 8.00
N THR A 486 28.28 -11.67 8.07
CA THR A 486 29.45 -11.04 7.43
C THR A 486 30.74 -11.50 8.13
N ASP A 487 31.91 -11.38 7.48
CA ASP A 487 33.18 -11.73 8.12
C ASP A 487 33.40 -10.96 9.44
N LYS A 488 32.98 -9.69 9.46
CA LYS A 488 33.01 -8.81 10.65
C LYS A 488 32.15 -9.37 11.79
N ASN A 489 30.88 -9.68 11.52
CA ASN A 489 29.96 -10.14 12.56
C ASN A 489 30.28 -11.58 13.02
N ILE A 490 30.80 -12.42 12.12
CA ILE A 490 31.23 -13.79 12.44
C ILE A 490 32.43 -13.80 13.40
N ALA A 491 33.33 -12.82 13.28
CA ALA A 491 34.51 -12.72 14.12
C ALA A 491 34.19 -12.50 15.61
N ASP A 492 32.96 -12.09 15.94
CA ASP A 492 32.51 -11.93 17.33
C ASP A 492 32.26 -13.27 18.05
N TYR A 493 32.19 -14.39 17.32
CA TYR A 493 31.91 -15.71 17.89
C TYR A 493 33.17 -16.57 18.09
N PRO A 494 33.14 -17.57 18.99
CA PRO A 494 34.21 -18.57 19.10
C PRO A 494 34.50 -19.23 17.75
N TYR A 495 35.78 -19.47 17.45
CA TYR A 495 36.26 -19.96 16.15
C TYR A 495 35.50 -21.20 15.63
N ASP A 496 35.19 -22.17 16.51
CA ASP A 496 34.44 -23.38 16.12
C ASP A 496 33.04 -23.06 15.58
N LEU A 497 32.33 -22.10 16.20
CA LEU A 497 31.03 -21.65 15.73
C LEU A 497 31.18 -20.78 14.48
N ALA A 498 32.13 -19.84 14.50
CA ALA A 498 32.38 -18.91 13.39
C ALA A 498 32.60 -19.64 12.05
N SER A 499 33.39 -20.72 12.06
CA SER A 499 33.68 -21.52 10.87
C SER A 499 32.48 -22.27 10.28
N LYS A 500 31.44 -22.55 11.07
CA LYS A 500 30.25 -23.33 10.68
C LYS A 500 29.01 -22.48 10.40
N LEU A 501 29.00 -21.24 10.88
CA LEU A 501 27.78 -20.44 10.93
C LEU A 501 27.16 -20.20 9.55
N ARG A 502 27.99 -19.94 8.51
CA ARG A 502 27.51 -19.80 7.13
C ARG A 502 26.88 -21.08 6.60
N ASP A 503 27.48 -22.23 6.91
CA ASP A 503 26.94 -23.53 6.49
C ASP A 503 25.59 -23.80 7.15
N PHE A 504 25.40 -23.38 8.41
CA PHE A 504 24.09 -23.47 9.06
C PHE A 504 23.05 -22.61 8.35
N TYR A 505 23.33 -21.33 8.08
CA TYR A 505 22.38 -20.47 7.36
C TYR A 505 22.04 -21.01 5.96
N ASN A 506 23.03 -21.50 5.23
CA ASN A 506 22.84 -22.12 3.91
C ASN A 506 21.99 -23.40 4.01
N ALA A 507 22.28 -24.28 4.98
CA ALA A 507 21.54 -25.52 5.20
C ALA A 507 20.08 -25.29 5.63
N GLU A 508 19.81 -24.19 6.33
CA GLU A 508 18.46 -23.73 6.70
C GLU A 508 17.75 -22.99 5.55
N ASN A 509 18.41 -22.78 4.41
CA ASN A 509 17.95 -21.97 3.28
C ASN A 509 17.55 -20.54 3.72
N ILE A 510 18.31 -19.96 4.65
CA ILE A 510 18.12 -18.58 5.10
C ILE A 510 18.90 -17.66 4.16
N LYS A 511 18.20 -16.68 3.59
CA LYS A 511 18.77 -15.67 2.71
C LYS A 511 19.36 -14.52 3.53
N THR A 512 20.63 -14.24 3.30
CA THR A 512 21.39 -13.24 4.06
C THR A 512 21.39 -11.87 3.39
N ALA A 513 21.17 -11.83 2.07
CA ALA A 513 21.09 -10.59 1.32
C ALA A 513 19.79 -10.51 0.52
N ARG A 514 19.48 -9.31 0.02
CA ARG A 514 18.33 -9.07 -0.86
C ARG A 514 18.52 -9.63 -2.26
N GLN A 515 19.76 -9.63 -2.74
CA GLN A 515 20.13 -10.18 -4.04
C GLN A 515 19.74 -11.67 -4.12
N ASP A 516 19.87 -12.39 -3.00
CA ASP A 516 19.47 -13.81 -2.88
C ASP A 516 17.95 -14.01 -2.93
N GLN A 517 17.17 -12.93 -2.84
CA GLN A 517 15.71 -12.90 -2.82
C GLN A 517 15.13 -12.25 -4.07
N ARG A 518 15.95 -12.08 -5.13
CA ARG A 518 15.54 -11.46 -6.40
C ARG A 518 14.97 -10.05 -6.21
N GLY A 519 15.48 -9.32 -5.22
CA GLY A 519 15.02 -7.97 -4.88
C GLY A 519 13.85 -7.90 -3.90
N TYR A 520 13.10 -8.99 -3.73
CA TYR A 520 12.02 -9.06 -2.75
C TYR A 520 12.56 -9.19 -1.31
N SER A 521 11.70 -8.90 -0.34
CA SER A 521 11.98 -9.18 1.08
C SER A 521 10.99 -10.21 1.57
N HIS A 522 11.46 -11.45 1.73
CA HIS A 522 10.72 -12.55 2.35
C HIS A 522 10.47 -12.23 3.84
N ALA A 523 9.56 -12.98 4.47
CA ALA A 523 9.37 -12.89 5.92
C ALA A 523 10.70 -13.13 6.67
N HIS A 524 10.92 -12.39 7.75
CA HIS A 524 12.15 -12.49 8.53
C HIS A 524 12.19 -13.79 9.34
N ILE A 525 13.37 -14.30 9.70
CA ILE A 525 13.48 -15.54 10.50
C ILE A 525 12.81 -15.46 11.87
N LEU A 526 12.73 -14.25 12.44
CA LEU A 526 11.99 -14.00 13.69
C LEU A 526 10.48 -14.24 13.55
N GLU A 527 9.95 -14.11 12.34
CA GLU A 527 8.55 -14.36 12.01
C GLU A 527 8.32 -15.77 11.44
N GLY A 528 9.32 -16.65 11.55
CA GLY A 528 9.29 -18.01 10.98
C GLY A 528 9.63 -18.08 9.49
N GLY A 529 10.06 -16.97 8.89
CA GLY A 529 10.44 -16.87 7.48
C GLY A 529 11.82 -17.46 7.16
N SER A 530 12.45 -16.92 6.11
CA SER A 530 13.73 -17.42 5.58
C SER A 530 14.67 -16.29 5.16
N SER A 531 14.53 -15.10 5.75
CA SER A 531 15.34 -13.93 5.44
C SER A 531 15.96 -13.35 6.71
N LEU A 532 17.22 -12.95 6.63
CA LEU A 532 17.90 -12.10 7.61
C LEU A 532 17.90 -10.62 7.22
N VAL A 533 17.33 -10.28 6.06
CA VAL A 533 17.24 -8.88 5.64
C VAL A 533 16.31 -8.17 6.63
N SER A 534 16.89 -7.21 7.34
CA SER A 534 16.21 -6.42 8.35
C SER A 534 15.54 -5.20 7.73
N PRO A 535 14.38 -4.77 8.25
CA PRO A 535 13.84 -3.45 7.93
C PRO A 535 14.79 -2.37 8.42
N ILE A 536 14.71 -1.17 7.85
CA ILE A 536 15.57 -0.05 8.28
C ILE A 536 15.11 0.53 9.62
N PRO A 537 16.03 1.02 10.49
CA PRO A 537 15.67 1.71 11.72
C PRO A 537 14.77 2.91 11.51
N GLY A 538 13.99 3.26 12.54
CA GLY A 538 13.04 4.36 12.47
C GLY A 538 11.76 4.06 11.69
N THR A 539 11.41 2.77 11.52
CA THR A 539 10.18 2.32 10.85
C THR A 539 9.33 1.46 11.76
N THR A 540 8.04 1.32 11.44
CA THR A 540 7.12 0.47 12.21
C THR A 540 7.55 -1.00 12.18
N GLY A 541 7.96 -1.50 11.02
CA GLY A 541 8.41 -2.88 10.87
C GLY A 541 9.66 -3.19 11.69
N TYR A 542 10.62 -2.26 11.79
CA TYR A 542 11.81 -2.41 12.65
C TYR A 542 11.43 -2.62 14.12
N ASN A 543 10.64 -1.71 14.68
CA ASN A 543 10.20 -1.81 16.07
C ASN A 543 9.42 -3.08 16.33
N ARG A 544 8.44 -3.37 15.46
CA ARG A 544 7.63 -4.58 15.57
C ARG A 544 8.49 -5.83 15.51
N LEU A 545 9.50 -5.86 14.67
CA LEU A 545 10.33 -7.04 14.49
C LEU A 545 11.32 -7.23 15.65
N PHE A 546 11.91 -6.15 16.19
CA PHE A 546 13.01 -6.29 17.14
C PHE A 546 12.67 -5.98 18.60
N ASN A 547 11.52 -5.35 18.90
CA ASN A 547 11.19 -4.93 20.28
C ASN A 547 10.19 -5.87 20.99
N GLN A 548 10.03 -7.10 20.51
CA GLN A 548 9.26 -8.15 21.18
C GLN A 548 9.97 -9.48 21.09
N THR A 549 9.77 -10.34 22.07
CA THR A 549 10.24 -11.72 22.04
C THR A 549 9.48 -12.53 21.00
N HIS A 550 10.21 -13.33 20.22
CA HIS A 550 9.65 -14.29 19.26
C HIS A 550 9.78 -15.73 19.76
N GLN A 551 9.04 -16.63 19.13
CA GLN A 551 9.13 -18.07 19.41
C GLN A 551 10.54 -18.57 19.07
N PRO A 552 11.14 -19.47 19.87
CA PRO A 552 12.46 -20.01 19.56
C PRO A 552 12.55 -20.54 18.13
N TYR A 553 13.72 -20.35 17.50
CA TYR A 553 13.94 -20.86 16.15
C TYR A 553 13.75 -22.38 16.12
N ASN A 554 13.02 -22.88 15.12
CA ASN A 554 12.82 -24.31 14.89
C ASN A 554 13.72 -24.80 13.75
N PRO A 555 14.82 -25.52 14.04
CA PRO A 555 15.76 -26.01 13.03
C PRO A 555 15.07 -26.87 11.98
N LYS A 556 15.34 -26.61 10.69
CA LYS A 556 14.82 -27.39 9.57
C LYS A 556 15.85 -28.44 9.12
N SER A 557 17.13 -28.07 9.05
CA SER A 557 18.21 -28.92 8.55
C SER A 557 18.67 -29.97 9.57
N GLN A 558 19.16 -31.12 9.07
CA GLN A 558 19.79 -32.13 9.91
C GLN A 558 21.14 -31.67 10.47
N LEU A 559 21.84 -30.80 9.73
CA LEU A 559 23.13 -30.25 10.14
C LEU A 559 22.99 -29.46 11.45
N LEU A 560 22.07 -28.49 11.48
CA LEU A 560 21.82 -27.67 12.66
C LEU A 560 21.26 -28.48 13.82
N LYS A 561 20.34 -29.42 13.56
CA LYS A 561 19.80 -30.33 14.59
C LYS A 561 20.89 -31.15 15.27
N LYS A 562 21.82 -31.72 14.50
CA LYS A 562 22.95 -32.49 15.05
C LYS A 562 23.87 -31.61 15.89
N TYR A 563 24.17 -30.39 15.41
CA TYR A 563 24.97 -29.44 16.16
C TYR A 563 24.32 -29.09 17.50
N LEU A 564 23.05 -28.70 17.50
CA LEU A 564 22.32 -28.36 18.72
C LEU A 564 22.24 -29.52 19.71
N LYS A 565 21.99 -30.75 19.22
CA LYS A 565 22.00 -31.95 20.06
C LYS A 565 23.37 -32.21 20.71
N ALA A 566 24.47 -31.88 20.02
CA ALA A 566 25.81 -32.03 20.56
C ALA A 566 26.20 -30.93 21.57
N GLN A 567 25.49 -29.79 21.57
CA GLN A 567 25.68 -28.70 22.53
C GLN A 567 24.80 -28.84 23.79
N GLN A 568 23.79 -29.71 23.77
CA GLN A 568 23.00 -29.98 24.97
C GLN A 568 23.89 -30.66 26.02
N PRO A 569 23.88 -30.19 27.28
CA PRO A 569 24.63 -30.84 28.34
C PRO A 569 24.19 -32.30 28.43
N THR A 570 25.13 -33.20 28.67
CA THR A 570 24.76 -34.59 28.95
C THR A 570 24.02 -34.62 30.30
N PRO A 571 23.11 -35.59 30.54
CA PRO A 571 22.43 -35.71 31.83
C PRO A 571 23.41 -35.75 33.02
N GLU A 572 24.59 -36.37 32.84
CA GLU A 572 25.66 -36.39 33.84
C GLU A 572 26.26 -35.01 34.14
N GLN A 573 26.21 -34.07 33.20
CA GLN A 573 26.64 -32.68 33.41
C GLN A 573 25.55 -31.85 34.10
N GLU A 574 24.27 -32.16 33.85
CA GLU A 574 23.16 -31.53 34.58
C GLU A 574 23.13 -31.96 36.05
N ASP A 575 23.43 -33.23 36.37
CA ASP A 575 23.45 -33.73 37.76
C ASP A 575 24.63 -33.19 38.59
N ASN A 576 25.68 -32.67 37.94
CA ASN A 576 26.86 -32.10 38.59
C ASN A 576 26.81 -30.55 38.69
N GLN A 577 25.75 -29.91 38.19
CA GLN A 577 25.49 -28.48 38.32
C GLN A 577 24.39 -28.24 39.36
#